data_AF-A0A954THS8-F1
#
_entry.id   AF-A0A954THS8-F1
#
_cell.length_a   1.000
_cell.length_b   1.000
_cell.length_c   1.000
_cell.angle_alpha   90.00
_cell.angle_beta   90.00
_cell.angle_gamma   90.00
#
_symmetry.space_group_name_H-M   'P 1'
#
loop_
_entity.id
_entity.type
_entity.pdbx_description
1 polymer ?
#
loop_
_entity_poly.entity_id
_entity_poly.type
_entity_poly.pdbx_seq_one_letter_code
_entity_poly.pdbx_strand_id
1 'polypeptide(L)'
;MRVGILGMLDNPYIADLQRAAREYHPGMETVSLRYSDLQVGLGRAEQPVAAAASSLASGGFVRDVFLQGSPSTPSTSSGSVTCDSPLFGSAPSGEAPSREVPSDQLRGLDALLVRSMPIGSLEQVIFRMDCLQTWQSRGLRIVNPPRSLEIAIDKWLCLQRLSEAEIAVPPTICCQTRSAAMEALQALGGDVLVKPLFGGEGRGILRVNDKDLAWR
;
A
#
# COMPACT_ATOMS: atom_id res chain seq x y z
N MET A 1 -9.97 7.62 -23.93
CA MET A 1 -9.09 7.64 -22.74
C MET A 1 -9.83 6.92 -21.62
N ARG A 2 -9.20 5.96 -20.96
CA ARG A 2 -9.80 5.13 -19.92
C ARG A 2 -9.12 5.40 -18.58
N VAL A 3 -9.86 5.93 -17.62
CA VAL A 3 -9.35 6.39 -16.32
C VAL A 3 -9.98 5.58 -15.21
N GLY A 4 -9.15 4.95 -14.38
CA GLY A 4 -9.59 4.31 -13.15
C GLY A 4 -9.77 5.33 -12.04
N ILE A 5 -10.79 5.17 -11.20
CA ILE A 5 -10.99 5.91 -9.96
C ILE A 5 -10.97 4.89 -8.83
N LEU A 6 -9.84 4.81 -8.12
CA LEU A 6 -9.64 3.92 -6.99
C LEU A 6 -10.14 4.58 -5.71
N GLY A 7 -11.11 3.97 -5.03
CA GLY A 7 -11.63 4.51 -3.77
C GLY A 7 -12.74 3.67 -3.15
N MET A 8 -13.45 4.27 -2.19
CA MET A 8 -14.65 3.70 -1.57
C MET A 8 -15.87 4.07 -2.43
N LEU A 9 -16.60 3.09 -2.95
CA LEU A 9 -17.64 3.31 -3.97
C LEU A 9 -18.86 4.11 -3.48
N ASP A 10 -19.08 4.14 -2.17
CA ASP A 10 -20.09 4.93 -1.47
C ASP A 10 -19.69 6.39 -1.26
N ASN A 11 -18.45 6.77 -1.62
CA ASN A 11 -17.97 8.13 -1.44
C ASN A 11 -18.55 9.09 -2.50
N PRO A 12 -19.27 10.16 -2.11
CA PRO A 12 -19.87 11.11 -3.04
C PRO A 12 -18.85 11.80 -3.94
N TYR A 13 -17.59 11.92 -3.52
CA TYR A 13 -16.52 12.49 -4.35
C TYR A 13 -16.26 11.66 -5.62
N ILE A 14 -16.46 10.34 -5.60
CA ILE A 14 -16.31 9.51 -6.81
C ILE A 14 -17.42 9.82 -7.80
N ALA A 15 -18.67 9.91 -7.33
CA ALA A 15 -19.80 10.26 -8.17
C ALA A 15 -19.62 11.64 -8.82
N ASP A 16 -19.06 12.60 -8.08
CA ASP A 16 -18.77 13.94 -8.59
C ASP A 16 -17.66 13.95 -9.66
N LEU A 17 -16.59 13.17 -9.46
CA LEU A 17 -15.55 12.99 -10.48
C LEU A 17 -16.09 12.36 -11.76
N GLN A 18 -16.96 11.36 -11.64
CA GLN A 18 -17.60 10.74 -12.80
C GLN A 18 -18.56 11.69 -13.50
N ARG A 19 -19.32 12.51 -12.75
CA ARG A 19 -20.17 13.56 -13.31
C ARG A 19 -19.32 14.56 -14.08
N ALA A 20 -18.24 15.06 -13.49
CA ALA A 20 -17.32 15.99 -14.14
C ALA A 20 -16.68 15.38 -15.41
N ALA A 21 -16.28 14.11 -15.38
CA ALA A 21 -15.77 13.43 -16.55
C ALA A 21 -16.79 13.39 -17.70
N ARG A 22 -18.06 13.05 -17.41
CA ARG A 22 -19.13 13.04 -18.43
C ARG A 22 -19.43 14.44 -19.00
N GLU A 23 -19.39 15.45 -18.15
CA GLU A 23 -19.74 16.83 -18.50
C GLU A 23 -18.63 17.52 -19.31
N TYR A 24 -17.39 17.43 -18.85
CA TYR A 24 -16.25 18.15 -19.46
C TYR A 24 -15.47 17.31 -20.48
N HIS A 25 -15.56 15.98 -20.42
CA HIS A 25 -14.81 15.06 -21.28
C HIS A 25 -15.64 13.83 -21.71
N PRO A 26 -16.67 13.99 -22.56
CA PRO A 26 -17.59 12.90 -22.91
C PRO A 26 -16.93 11.68 -23.60
N GLY A 27 -15.71 11.81 -24.14
CA GLY A 27 -14.92 10.69 -24.68
C GLY A 27 -14.03 9.96 -23.66
N MET A 28 -14.11 10.34 -22.37
CA MET A 28 -13.40 9.71 -21.27
C MET A 28 -14.27 8.61 -20.66
N GLU A 29 -13.78 7.38 -20.67
CA GLU A 29 -14.37 6.27 -19.93
C GLU A 29 -13.81 6.25 -18.51
N THR A 30 -14.68 6.31 -17.50
CA THR A 30 -14.28 6.19 -16.09
C THR A 30 -14.64 4.82 -15.55
N VAL A 31 -13.70 4.15 -14.89
CA VAL A 31 -13.91 2.85 -14.24
C VAL A 31 -13.73 3.02 -12.74
N SER A 32 -14.73 2.67 -11.93
CA SER A 32 -14.58 2.68 -10.48
C SER A 32 -13.91 1.40 -9.99
N LEU A 33 -12.90 1.55 -9.14
CA LEU A 33 -12.11 0.45 -8.59
C LEU A 33 -12.10 0.54 -7.07
N ARG A 34 -12.08 -0.61 -6.40
CA ARG A 34 -11.91 -0.73 -4.95
C ARG A 34 -10.48 -1.14 -4.63
N TYR A 35 -10.06 -0.90 -3.39
CA TYR A 35 -8.77 -1.39 -2.92
C TYR A 35 -8.66 -2.93 -2.89
N SER A 36 -9.80 -3.63 -2.81
CA SER A 36 -9.85 -5.10 -2.95
C SER A 36 -9.57 -5.58 -4.38
N ASP A 37 -9.67 -4.68 -5.37
CA ASP A 37 -9.40 -5.00 -6.77
C ASP A 37 -7.91 -4.83 -7.12
N LEU A 38 -7.09 -4.30 -6.19
CA LEU A 38 -5.63 -4.18 -6.38
C LEU A 38 -4.97 -5.55 -6.32
N GLN A 39 -4.21 -5.86 -7.37
CA GLN A 39 -3.44 -7.08 -7.48
C GLN A 39 -2.08 -6.78 -8.13
N VAL A 40 -1.08 -7.56 -7.74
CA VAL A 40 0.23 -7.60 -8.40
C VAL A 40 0.75 -9.03 -8.39
N GLY A 41 1.42 -9.41 -9.47
CA GLY A 41 2.08 -10.71 -9.60
C GLY A 41 3.45 -10.55 -10.25
N LEU A 42 4.34 -11.50 -9.97
CA LEU A 42 5.65 -11.66 -10.61
C LEU A 42 5.56 -12.81 -11.63
N GLY A 43 6.09 -12.60 -12.83
CA GLY A 43 6.02 -13.55 -13.95
C GLY A 43 5.58 -12.86 -15.24
N ARG A 44 6.18 -13.25 -16.38
CA ARG A 44 5.78 -12.73 -17.69
C ARG A 44 4.39 -13.28 -18.02
N ALA A 45 3.37 -12.44 -17.92
CA ALA A 45 2.17 -12.65 -18.72
C ALA A 45 2.58 -12.40 -20.18
N GLU A 46 2.89 -13.45 -20.94
CA GLU A 46 2.92 -13.32 -22.39
C GLU A 46 1.53 -12.83 -22.83
N GLN A 47 1.53 -11.76 -23.62
CA GLN A 47 0.31 -11.21 -24.22
C GLN A 47 -0.33 -12.27 -25.12
N PRO A 48 -1.65 -12.16 -25.34
CA PRO A 48 -2.05 -12.09 -26.74
C PRO A 48 -2.86 -10.83 -27.05
N VAL A 49 -2.59 -10.38 -28.28
CA VAL A 49 -3.31 -9.40 -29.06
C VAL A 49 -4.76 -9.89 -29.32
N ALA A 50 -5.71 -8.95 -29.23
CA ALA A 50 -7.07 -8.94 -29.81
C ALA A 50 -8.14 -9.96 -29.33
N ALA A 51 -9.13 -9.40 -28.63
CA ALA A 51 -10.59 -9.59 -28.71
C ALA A 51 -11.22 -10.98 -28.90
N ALA A 52 -12.02 -11.41 -27.91
CA ALA A 52 -13.40 -11.87 -28.12
C ALA A 52 -14.16 -11.95 -26.77
N ALA A 53 -15.40 -11.47 -26.77
CA ALA A 53 -16.33 -11.58 -25.66
C ALA A 53 -16.83 -13.02 -25.46
N SER A 54 -17.11 -13.45 -24.22
CA SER A 54 -18.39 -14.04 -23.80
C SER A 54 -18.37 -14.70 -22.40
N SER A 55 -19.44 -14.41 -21.64
CA SER A 55 -20.26 -15.35 -20.84
C SER A 55 -19.72 -16.05 -19.58
N LEU A 56 -20.35 -15.67 -18.45
CA LEU A 56 -20.84 -16.45 -17.29
C LEU A 56 -19.99 -17.61 -16.70
N ALA A 57 -19.72 -17.56 -15.39
CA ALA A 57 -20.51 -18.28 -14.37
C ALA A 57 -19.79 -18.37 -13.00
N SER A 58 -20.55 -18.03 -11.95
CA SER A 58 -20.58 -18.54 -10.57
C SER A 58 -19.39 -19.29 -9.94
N GLY A 59 -19.00 -18.80 -8.76
CA GLY A 59 -18.97 -19.64 -7.54
C GLY A 59 -17.60 -19.95 -6.93
N GLY A 60 -17.49 -19.78 -5.60
CA GLY A 60 -16.64 -20.62 -4.76
C GLY A 60 -15.52 -19.94 -3.97
N PHE A 61 -15.84 -19.57 -2.72
CA PHE A 61 -15.07 -19.85 -1.50
C PHE A 61 -13.52 -19.85 -1.55
N VAL A 62 -12.89 -18.87 -0.88
CA VAL A 62 -11.46 -18.93 -0.52
C VAL A 62 -11.34 -19.66 0.82
N ARG A 63 -10.63 -20.80 0.83
CA ARG A 63 -10.21 -21.54 2.03
C ARG A 63 -8.78 -21.14 2.39
N ASP A 64 -8.57 -20.97 3.68
CA ASP A 64 -7.29 -20.76 4.35
C ASP A 64 -6.22 -21.78 3.91
N VAL A 65 -4.99 -21.28 3.68
CA VAL A 65 -3.81 -22.13 3.56
C VAL A 65 -3.06 -22.08 4.90
N PHE A 66 -3.24 -23.14 5.68
CA PHE A 66 -2.40 -23.49 6.82
C PHE A 66 -1.02 -23.94 6.33
N LEU A 67 0.05 -23.42 6.93
CA LEU A 67 1.36 -24.06 6.97
C LEU A 67 1.50 -24.78 8.32
N GLN A 68 1.53 -26.11 8.29
CA GLN A 68 1.99 -26.94 9.40
C GLN A 68 3.45 -27.33 9.19
N GLY A 69 4.24 -27.26 10.27
CA GLY A 69 5.59 -27.79 10.36
C GLY A 69 6.21 -27.47 11.72
N SER A 70 5.97 -28.35 12.70
CA SER A 70 6.51 -28.28 14.07
C SER A 70 8.01 -28.67 14.13
N PRO A 71 8.73 -28.38 15.24
CA PRO A 71 10.20 -28.26 15.26
C PRO A 71 10.90 -29.56 15.68
N SER A 72 12.15 -29.73 15.25
CA SER A 72 13.10 -30.64 15.87
C SER A 72 14.54 -30.09 15.80
N THR A 73 15.19 -30.01 16.96
CA THR A 73 16.65 -29.84 17.15
C THR A 73 17.27 -31.23 17.39
N PRO A 74 18.54 -31.49 17.05
CA PRO A 74 19.63 -31.20 18.00
C PRO A 74 21.04 -30.89 17.42
N SER A 75 21.85 -30.26 18.29
CA SER A 75 23.30 -30.40 18.56
C SER A 75 24.42 -30.07 17.53
N THR A 76 25.39 -29.36 18.11
CA THR A 76 26.74 -28.87 17.75
C THR A 76 27.71 -29.86 17.08
N SER A 77 28.47 -29.41 16.06
CA SER A 77 29.95 -29.30 16.08
C SER A 77 30.58 -28.99 14.70
N SER A 78 31.58 -28.09 14.77
CA SER A 78 32.73 -27.82 13.89
C SER A 78 32.86 -28.49 12.52
N GLY A 79 33.08 -27.69 11.47
CA GLY A 79 33.71 -28.14 10.23
C GLY A 79 33.74 -27.03 9.17
N SER A 80 34.93 -26.54 8.85
CA SER A 80 35.21 -25.64 7.73
C SER A 80 34.78 -26.28 6.40
N VAL A 81 34.00 -25.57 5.58
CA VAL A 81 33.68 -26.04 4.23
C VAL A 81 34.09 -24.97 3.23
N THR A 82 35.14 -25.33 2.49
CA THR A 82 35.61 -24.68 1.28
C THR A 82 34.57 -24.75 0.17
N CYS A 83 34.52 -23.68 -0.62
CA CYS A 83 33.75 -23.62 -1.85
C CYS A 83 34.33 -24.60 -2.89
N ASP A 84 33.55 -25.61 -3.26
CA ASP A 84 33.74 -26.32 -4.52
C ASP A 84 32.36 -26.65 -5.10
N SER A 85 32.02 -25.93 -6.17
CA SER A 85 31.14 -26.44 -7.23
C SER A 85 31.96 -27.46 -8.05
N PRO A 86 31.40 -28.45 -8.76
CA PRO A 86 30.14 -28.34 -9.51
C PRO A 86 29.26 -29.60 -9.45
N LEU A 87 28.02 -29.50 -9.92
CA LEU A 87 27.37 -30.55 -10.71
C LEU A 87 26.12 -29.95 -11.37
N PHE A 88 26.28 -29.67 -12.66
CA PHE A 88 25.22 -29.40 -13.62
C PHE A 88 24.22 -30.58 -13.60
N GLY A 89 23.10 -30.39 -12.90
CA GLY A 89 21.90 -31.20 -13.07
C GLY A 89 21.02 -30.53 -14.12
N SER A 90 20.85 -31.17 -15.27
CA SER A 90 19.95 -30.76 -16.36
C SER A 90 18.57 -30.34 -15.84
N ALA A 91 18.16 -29.12 -16.15
CA ALA A 91 16.84 -28.60 -15.83
C ALA A 91 15.76 -29.51 -16.42
N PRO A 92 14.76 -29.96 -15.64
CA PRO A 92 13.58 -30.56 -16.25
C PRO A 92 12.87 -29.47 -17.05
N SER A 93 12.77 -29.71 -18.36
CA SER A 93 11.85 -29.05 -19.28
C SER A 93 10.42 -29.36 -18.86
N GLY A 94 9.95 -28.67 -17.83
CA GLY A 94 8.55 -28.61 -17.45
C GLY A 94 8.07 -27.21 -17.77
N GLU A 95 7.10 -27.11 -18.68
CA GLU A 95 6.31 -25.89 -18.86
C GLU A 95 5.83 -25.43 -17.47
N ALA A 96 6.31 -24.27 -17.05
CA ALA A 96 5.78 -23.63 -15.85
C ALA A 96 4.28 -23.43 -16.09
N PRO A 97 3.39 -23.88 -15.18
CA PRO A 97 1.97 -23.67 -15.36
C PRO A 97 1.74 -22.16 -15.46
N SER A 98 1.31 -21.73 -16.64
CA SER A 98 0.84 -20.38 -16.95
C SER A 98 -0.42 -20.11 -16.14
N ARG A 99 -0.25 -19.88 -14.83
CA ARG A 99 -1.31 -19.34 -14.00
C ARG A 99 -1.52 -17.90 -14.44
N GLU A 100 -2.57 -17.70 -15.23
CA GLU A 100 -3.15 -16.41 -15.49
C GLU A 100 -3.28 -15.67 -14.14
N VAL A 101 -2.55 -14.56 -14.01
CA VAL A 101 -2.79 -13.64 -12.90
C VAL A 101 -4.24 -13.17 -13.08
N PRO A 102 -5.11 -13.32 -12.07
CA PRO A 102 -6.52 -12.95 -12.19
C PRO A 102 -6.64 -11.54 -12.77
N SER A 103 -7.64 -11.34 -13.64
CA SER A 103 -7.90 -10.11 -14.41
C SER A 103 -7.50 -8.85 -13.66
N ASP A 104 -6.32 -8.32 -13.97
CA ASP A 104 -5.84 -7.13 -13.30
C ASP A 104 -6.58 -5.92 -13.87
N GLN A 105 -7.57 -5.44 -13.13
CA GLN A 105 -8.50 -4.40 -13.58
C GLN A 105 -7.80 -3.08 -13.91
N LEU A 106 -6.53 -2.91 -13.48
CA LEU A 106 -5.72 -1.74 -13.78
C LEU A 106 -5.07 -1.82 -15.18
N ARG A 107 -5.05 -3.00 -15.81
CA ARG A 107 -4.54 -3.16 -17.18
C ARG A 107 -5.39 -2.36 -18.18
N GLY A 108 -4.71 -1.70 -19.11
CA GLY A 108 -5.35 -0.92 -20.17
C GLY A 108 -5.96 0.40 -19.70
N LEU A 109 -5.70 0.82 -18.45
CA LEU A 109 -5.97 2.19 -18.02
C LEU A 109 -4.87 3.12 -18.53
N ASP A 110 -5.28 4.30 -18.98
CA ASP A 110 -4.36 5.40 -19.32
C ASP A 110 -3.89 6.13 -18.05
N ALA A 111 -4.76 6.21 -17.04
CA ALA A 111 -4.46 6.83 -15.76
C ALA A 111 -5.32 6.25 -14.61
N LEU A 112 -4.84 6.43 -13.38
CA LEU A 112 -5.51 6.02 -12.15
C LEU A 112 -5.60 7.20 -11.17
N LEU A 113 -6.81 7.61 -10.82
CA LEU A 113 -7.07 8.56 -9.74
C LEU A 113 -7.23 7.80 -8.43
N VAL A 114 -6.27 7.96 -7.52
CA VAL A 114 -6.32 7.35 -6.17
C VAL A 114 -7.03 8.31 -5.23
N ARG A 115 -8.18 7.89 -4.70
CA ARG A 115 -9.01 8.68 -3.78
C ARG A 115 -9.11 7.97 -2.44
N SER A 116 -8.78 8.73 -1.39
CA SER A 116 -8.65 8.22 -0.02
C SER A 116 -7.47 7.23 0.13
N MET A 117 -7.33 6.68 1.33
CA MET A 117 -6.60 5.46 1.64
C MET A 117 -7.32 4.87 2.86
N PRO A 118 -8.18 3.85 2.69
CA PRO A 118 -9.01 3.37 3.79
C PRO A 118 -8.16 2.80 4.90
N ILE A 119 -8.64 2.92 6.14
CA ILE A 119 -7.99 2.30 7.29
C ILE A 119 -7.94 0.78 7.07
N GLY A 120 -6.85 0.16 7.49
CA GLY A 120 -6.64 -1.28 7.43
C GLY A 120 -5.52 -1.67 8.39
N SER A 121 -5.15 -2.95 8.40
CA SER A 121 -3.91 -3.36 9.05
C SER A 121 -2.72 -2.69 8.38
N LEU A 122 -1.59 -2.60 9.09
CA LEU A 122 -0.35 -2.08 8.52
C LEU A 122 0.02 -2.83 7.23
N GLU A 123 -0.10 -4.17 7.23
CA GLU A 123 0.15 -5.01 6.05
C GLU A 123 -0.77 -4.66 4.87
N GLN A 124 -2.06 -4.43 5.12
CA GLN A 124 -3.00 -4.03 4.06
C GLN A 124 -2.62 -2.67 3.47
N VAL A 125 -2.25 -1.70 4.30
CA VAL A 125 -1.84 -0.38 3.82
C VAL A 125 -0.55 -0.45 3.02
N ILE A 126 0.46 -1.17 3.53
CA ILE A 126 1.73 -1.40 2.83
C ILE A 126 1.47 -2.08 1.48
N PHE A 127 0.69 -3.16 1.45
CA PHE A 127 0.38 -3.87 0.21
C PHE A 127 -0.30 -2.98 -0.84
N ARG A 128 -1.21 -2.09 -0.43
CA ARG A 128 -1.85 -1.12 -1.35
C ARG A 128 -0.81 -0.16 -1.92
N MET A 129 0.11 0.33 -1.10
CA MET A 129 1.21 1.20 -1.55
C MET A 129 2.14 0.47 -2.52
N ASP A 130 2.51 -0.77 -2.23
CA ASP A 130 3.34 -1.61 -3.10
C ASP A 130 2.66 -1.88 -4.44
N CYS A 131 1.35 -2.14 -4.43
CA CYS A 131 0.56 -2.28 -5.66
C CYS A 131 0.63 -1.02 -6.51
N LEU A 132 0.38 0.14 -5.91
CA LEU A 132 0.40 1.42 -6.64
C LEU A 132 1.81 1.73 -7.17
N GLN A 133 2.86 1.49 -6.37
CA GLN A 133 4.24 1.68 -6.80
C GLN A 133 4.60 0.77 -7.98
N THR A 134 4.19 -0.49 -7.94
CA THR A 134 4.40 -1.47 -9.01
C THR A 134 3.68 -1.07 -10.29
N TRP A 135 2.44 -0.61 -10.20
CA TRP A 135 1.68 -0.16 -11.36
C TRP A 135 2.27 1.11 -11.97
N GLN A 136 2.74 2.04 -11.12
CA GLN A 136 3.45 3.22 -11.61
C GLN A 136 4.75 2.83 -12.33
N SER A 137 5.54 1.88 -11.80
CA SER A 137 6.78 1.45 -12.46
C SER A 137 6.53 0.69 -13.77
N ARG A 138 5.33 0.14 -13.95
CA ARG A 138 4.85 -0.47 -15.22
C ARG A 138 4.33 0.56 -16.23
N GLY A 139 4.40 1.86 -15.90
CA GLY A 139 4.03 2.96 -16.80
C GLY A 139 2.61 3.50 -16.62
N LEU A 140 1.82 2.97 -15.68
CA LEU A 140 0.50 3.53 -15.38
C LEU A 140 0.66 4.91 -14.73
N ARG A 141 -0.03 5.93 -15.26
CA ARG A 141 -0.03 7.26 -14.65
C ARG A 141 -0.93 7.26 -13.42
N ILE A 142 -0.37 7.50 -12.24
CA ILE A 142 -1.14 7.51 -10.97
C ILE A 142 -1.21 8.92 -10.39
N VAL A 143 -2.41 9.35 -10.00
CA VAL A 143 -2.67 10.68 -9.42
C VAL A 143 -3.47 10.55 -8.12
N ASN A 144 -2.92 10.91 -6.95
CA ASN A 144 -1.54 11.34 -6.72
C ASN A 144 -0.56 10.17 -6.82
N PRO A 145 0.70 10.39 -7.19
CA PRO A 145 1.68 9.31 -7.29
C PRO A 145 1.93 8.67 -5.91
N PRO A 146 2.33 7.39 -5.84
CA PRO A 146 2.50 6.64 -4.60
C PRO A 146 3.41 7.35 -3.60
N ARG A 147 4.53 7.93 -4.06
CA ARG A 147 5.44 8.66 -3.18
C ARG A 147 4.76 9.87 -2.51
N SER A 148 3.89 10.59 -3.23
CA SER A 148 3.15 11.70 -2.64
C SER A 148 2.09 11.21 -1.65
N LEU A 149 1.46 10.07 -1.90
CA LEU A 149 0.53 9.45 -0.96
C LEU A 149 1.24 9.02 0.32
N GLU A 150 2.39 8.35 0.20
CA GLU A 150 3.23 7.94 1.34
C GLU A 150 3.59 9.13 2.23
N ILE A 151 4.10 10.20 1.63
CA ILE A 151 4.44 11.45 2.33
C ILE A 151 3.22 12.07 3.01
N ALA A 152 2.07 12.11 2.34
CA ALA A 152 0.88 12.77 2.86
C ALA A 152 0.18 11.98 3.99
N ILE A 153 0.28 10.65 3.97
CA ILE A 153 -0.35 9.76 4.97
C ILE A 153 0.47 9.71 6.26
N ASP A 154 1.79 9.76 6.15
CA ASP A 154 2.71 9.78 7.29
C ASP A 154 2.89 11.21 7.80
N LYS A 155 2.41 11.48 9.02
CA LYS A 155 2.50 12.83 9.60
C LYS A 155 3.93 13.30 9.86
N TRP A 156 4.84 12.39 10.22
CA TRP A 156 6.24 12.75 10.43
C TRP A 156 6.89 13.11 9.10
N LEU A 157 6.74 12.24 8.10
CA LEU A 157 7.33 12.47 6.78
C LEU A 157 6.76 13.72 6.11
N CYS A 158 5.47 14.00 6.27
CA CYS A 158 4.85 15.25 5.83
C CYS A 158 5.50 16.47 6.49
N LEU A 159 5.60 16.50 7.82
CA LEU A 159 6.20 17.62 8.55
C LEU A 159 7.68 17.79 8.22
N GLN A 160 8.42 16.69 8.06
CA GLN A 160 9.81 16.73 7.63
C GLN A 160 9.94 17.40 6.26
N ARG A 161 9.09 17.01 5.28
CA ARG A 161 9.10 17.60 3.94
C ARG A 161 8.73 19.08 3.92
N LEU A 162 7.78 19.49 4.76
CA LEU A 162 7.43 20.90 4.92
C LEU A 162 8.60 21.69 5.53
N SER A 163 9.25 21.14 6.56
CA SER A 163 10.41 21.74 7.21
C SER A 163 11.61 21.87 6.26
N GLU A 164 11.91 20.82 5.48
CA GLU A 164 12.96 20.84 4.43
C GLU A 164 12.70 21.90 3.35
N ALA A 165 11.42 22.24 3.12
CA ALA A 165 11.00 23.29 2.19
C ALA A 165 10.87 24.67 2.87
N GLU A 166 11.40 24.83 4.08
CA GLU A 166 11.35 26.08 4.87
C GLU A 166 9.92 26.56 5.18
N ILE A 167 8.94 25.66 5.14
CA ILE A 167 7.56 25.94 5.56
C ILE A 167 7.48 25.73 7.07
N ALA A 168 6.97 26.74 7.78
CA ALA A 168 6.83 26.69 9.23
C ALA A 168 5.98 25.50 9.68
N VAL A 169 6.53 24.68 10.56
CA VAL A 169 5.87 23.53 11.20
C VAL A 169 5.91 23.68 12.72
N PRO A 170 4.93 23.12 13.47
CA PRO A 170 5.01 23.09 14.92
C PRO A 170 6.22 22.28 15.40
N PRO A 171 6.90 22.68 16.50
CA PRO A 171 7.89 21.84 17.16
C PRO A 171 7.30 20.45 17.42
N THR A 172 7.93 19.41 16.87
CA THR A 172 7.40 18.05 16.85
C THR A 172 8.53 17.06 17.12
N ILE A 173 8.30 16.12 18.03
CA ILE A 173 9.21 15.00 18.31
C ILE A 173 8.44 13.71 18.05
N CYS A 174 9.04 12.78 17.29
CA CYS A 174 8.51 11.43 17.08
C CYS A 174 9.37 10.43 17.85
N CYS A 175 8.74 9.56 18.64
CA CYS A 175 9.43 8.62 19.53
C CYS A 175 8.75 7.25 19.52
N GLN A 176 9.51 6.20 19.81
CA GLN A 176 9.02 4.80 19.82
C GLN A 176 8.88 4.22 21.24
N THR A 177 9.45 4.86 22.25
CA THR A 177 9.45 4.39 23.63
C THR A 177 8.77 5.40 24.54
N ARG A 178 8.23 4.89 25.64
CA ARG A 178 7.63 5.72 26.69
C ARG A 178 8.64 6.68 27.32
N SER A 179 9.87 6.24 27.57
CA SER A 179 10.90 7.11 28.16
C SER A 179 11.19 8.32 27.27
N ALA A 180 11.38 8.09 25.96
CA ALA A 180 11.59 9.15 24.99
C ALA A 180 10.35 10.07 24.86
N ALA A 181 9.14 9.53 24.99
CA ALA A 181 7.92 10.34 25.00
C ALA A 181 7.85 11.29 26.21
N MET A 182 8.28 10.84 27.39
CA MET A 182 8.31 11.67 28.61
C MET A 182 9.38 12.75 28.54
N GLU A 183 10.54 12.44 27.95
CA GLU A 183 11.59 13.43 27.67
C GLU A 183 11.09 14.47 26.65
N ALA A 184 10.40 14.03 25.60
CA ALA A 184 9.80 14.90 24.59
C ALA A 184 8.75 15.85 25.18
N LEU A 185 7.88 15.35 26.07
CA LEU A 185 6.89 16.17 26.78
C LEU A 185 7.55 17.32 27.54
N GLN A 186 8.64 17.04 28.26
CA GLN A 186 9.39 18.06 29.00
C GLN A 186 10.07 19.05 28.05
N ALA A 187 10.72 18.56 27.00
CA ALA A 187 11.41 19.39 26.00
C ALA A 187 10.45 20.32 25.24
N LEU A 188 9.19 19.91 25.05
CA LEU A 188 8.15 20.67 24.35
C LEU A 188 7.31 21.56 25.28
N GLY A 189 7.66 21.67 26.57
CA GLY A 189 7.05 22.62 27.51
C GLY A 189 5.84 22.09 28.30
N GLY A 190 5.58 20.78 28.28
CA GLY A 190 4.62 20.13 29.18
C GLY A 190 3.14 20.22 28.77
N ASP A 191 2.80 20.93 27.69
CA ASP A 191 1.45 21.00 27.10
C ASP A 191 1.53 20.71 25.60
N VAL A 192 1.21 19.47 25.21
CA VAL A 192 1.45 18.96 23.86
C VAL A 192 0.23 18.26 23.28
N LEU A 193 0.20 18.15 21.95
CA LEU A 193 -0.72 17.25 21.25
C LEU A 193 -0.01 15.95 20.89
N VAL A 194 -0.49 14.84 21.43
CA VAL A 194 -0.10 13.49 21.05
C VAL A 194 -1.02 13.02 19.93
N LYS A 195 -0.46 12.46 18.86
CA LYS A 195 -1.21 11.95 17.71
C LYS A 195 -0.55 10.69 17.14
N PRO A 196 -1.32 9.71 16.65
CA PRO A 196 -0.76 8.58 15.93
C PRO A 196 -0.07 9.01 14.63
N LEU A 197 0.99 8.30 14.26
CA LEU A 197 1.75 8.55 13.03
C LEU A 197 0.85 8.51 11.79
N PHE A 198 0.06 7.44 11.68
CA PHE A 198 -0.94 7.25 10.62
C PHE A 198 -2.35 7.58 11.11
N GLY A 199 -3.27 7.88 10.18
CA GLY A 199 -4.67 8.16 10.47
C GLY A 199 -5.08 9.60 10.15
N GLY A 200 -6.39 9.86 10.16
CA GLY A 200 -6.99 11.14 9.79
C GLY A 200 -8.22 11.48 10.63
N GLU A 201 -8.90 12.57 10.27
CA GLU A 201 -10.15 13.02 10.92
C GLU A 201 -10.03 13.28 12.44
N GLY A 202 -8.83 13.62 12.91
CA GLY A 202 -8.59 13.92 14.33
C GLY A 202 -8.60 12.69 15.25
N ARG A 203 -8.77 11.48 14.72
CA ARG A 203 -8.83 10.25 15.53
C ARG A 203 -7.50 10.00 16.23
N GLY A 204 -7.56 9.75 17.54
CA GLY A 204 -6.40 9.47 18.39
C GLY A 204 -5.60 10.70 18.80
N ILE A 205 -6.04 11.92 18.45
CA ILE A 205 -5.38 13.14 18.94
C ILE A 205 -5.79 13.39 20.39
N LEU A 206 -4.80 13.56 21.27
CA LEU A 206 -4.98 13.85 22.69
C LEU A 206 -4.13 15.06 23.08
N ARG A 207 -4.71 16.01 23.81
CA ARG A 207 -3.94 17.04 24.50
C ARG A 207 -3.46 16.50 25.83
N VAL A 208 -2.15 16.56 26.05
CA VAL A 208 -1.49 16.10 27.27
C VAL A 208 -0.84 17.31 27.93
N ASN A 209 -1.38 17.71 29.08
CA ASN A 209 -0.94 18.85 29.88
C ASN A 209 -0.64 18.48 31.35
N ASP A 210 -0.70 17.19 31.67
CA ASP A 210 -0.39 16.62 32.98
C ASP A 210 0.42 15.33 32.79
N LYS A 211 1.37 15.09 33.70
CA LYS A 211 2.18 13.87 33.76
C LYS A 211 1.34 12.61 33.96
N ASP A 212 0.25 12.67 34.70
CA ASP A 212 -0.63 11.52 34.94
C ASP A 212 -1.42 11.12 33.69
N LEU A 213 -1.71 12.09 32.80
CA LEU A 213 -2.28 11.84 31.47
C LEU A 213 -1.20 11.32 30.50
N ALA A 214 0.03 11.82 30.62
CA ALA A 214 1.16 11.34 29.83
C ALA A 214 1.55 9.88 30.14
N TRP A 215 1.19 9.39 31.33
CA TRP A 215 1.50 8.05 31.79
C TRP A 215 0.41 7.01 31.45
N ARG A 216 -0.73 7.39 30.87
CA ARG A 216 -1.77 6.45 30.41
C ARG A 216 -1.57 6.08 28.95
#